data_AF-A0A7Y8BPJ6-F1
#
_entry.id   AF-A0A7Y8BPJ6-F1
#
_cell.length_a   1.000
_cell.length_b   1.000
_cell.length_c   1.000
_cell.angle_alpha   90.00
_cell.angle_beta   90.00
_cell.angle_gamma   90.00
#
_symmetry.space_group_name_H-M   'P 1'
#
loop_
_entity.id
_entity.type
_entity.pdbx_description
1 polymer ?
#
loop_
_entity_poly.entity_id
_entity_poly.type
_entity_poly.pdbx_seq_one_letter_code
_entity_poly.pdbx_strand_id
1 'polypeptide(L)'
;MKKPGRNDPCWCKSGRKYKHCHRDTENQPPVAIHTVIQTLGSFKKTKKCSVPRTLAHECSSKIINAHTVSKSSSLKAIAKDGHVLKISIDIKSNVAPKIALIETGINNASTFSGFCSVHDK
;
A
#
# COMPACT_ATOMS: atom_id res chain seq x y z
N MET A 1 -22.11 13.58 -1.44
CA MET A 1 -21.55 14.26 -0.25
C MET A 1 -21.42 15.74 -0.57
N LYS A 2 -21.87 16.65 0.30
CA LYS A 2 -21.66 18.09 0.11
C LYS A 2 -20.18 18.41 0.31
N LYS A 3 -19.60 19.30 -0.52
CA LYS A 3 -18.21 19.76 -0.35
C LYS A 3 -18.08 20.42 1.04
N PRO A 4 -17.07 20.07 1.85
CA PRO A 4 -16.87 20.72 3.15
C PRO A 4 -16.67 22.22 2.98
N GLY A 5 -17.11 23.00 3.97
CA GLY A 5 -16.78 24.42 4.08
C GLY A 5 -15.27 24.62 4.25
N ARG A 6 -14.79 25.83 3.93
CA ARG A 6 -13.35 26.15 3.91
C ARG A 6 -12.61 25.79 5.21
N ASN A 7 -13.25 26.00 6.37
CA ASN A 7 -12.67 25.75 7.69
C ASN A 7 -13.09 24.40 8.28
N ASP A 8 -13.99 23.67 7.63
CA ASP A 8 -14.48 22.37 8.11
C ASP A 8 -13.35 21.32 8.06
N PRO A 9 -13.45 20.25 8.85
CA PRO A 9 -12.56 19.11 8.71
C PRO A 9 -12.54 18.58 7.27
N CYS A 10 -11.35 18.26 6.77
CA CYS A 10 -11.24 17.67 5.45
C CYS A 10 -11.90 16.29 5.41
N TRP A 11 -12.56 15.96 4.30
CA TRP A 11 -13.24 14.68 4.10
C TRP A 11 -12.33 13.44 4.18
N CYS A 12 -11.01 13.60 4.05
CA CYS A 12 -10.03 12.52 4.18
C CYS A 12 -9.70 12.14 5.63
N LYS A 13 -10.30 12.81 6.62
CA LYS A 13 -10.10 12.56 8.06
C LYS A 13 -8.64 12.71 8.52
N SER A 14 -7.85 13.52 7.82
CA SER A 14 -6.45 13.81 8.20
C SER A 14 -6.30 14.66 9.47
N GLY A 15 -7.40 15.14 10.04
CA GLY A 15 -7.41 16.13 11.13
C GLY A 15 -7.11 17.57 10.67
N ARG A 16 -6.82 17.78 9.38
CA ARG A 16 -6.56 19.13 8.82
C ARG A 16 -7.87 19.79 8.38
N LYS A 17 -7.93 21.13 8.48
CA LYS A 17 -8.99 21.95 7.86
C LYS A 17 -8.99 21.74 6.35
N TYR A 18 -10.14 21.79 5.70
CA TYR A 18 -10.30 21.53 4.27
C TYR A 18 -9.38 22.42 3.41
N LYS A 19 -9.25 23.70 3.75
CA LYS A 19 -8.33 24.67 3.11
C LYS A 19 -6.84 24.34 3.19
N HIS A 20 -6.42 23.46 4.11
CA HIS A 20 -5.02 23.04 4.29
C HIS A 20 -4.82 21.58 3.86
N CYS A 21 -5.77 21.03 3.11
CA CYS A 21 -5.76 19.65 2.69
C CYS A 21 -6.26 19.56 1.23
N HIS A 22 -7.47 19.10 0.98
CA HIS A 22 -7.92 18.79 -0.38
C HIS A 22 -8.63 19.94 -1.13
N ARG A 23 -8.76 21.14 -0.55
CA ARG A 23 -9.53 22.24 -1.19
C ARG A 23 -8.90 22.71 -2.50
N ASP A 24 -7.58 22.90 -2.49
CA ASP A 24 -6.83 23.52 -3.59
C ASP A 24 -5.78 22.53 -4.15
N THR A 25 -6.07 21.22 -4.10
CA THR A 25 -5.15 20.15 -4.55
C THR A 25 -4.74 20.34 -6.01
N GLU A 26 -5.66 20.78 -6.86
CA GLU A 26 -5.43 21.05 -8.28
C GLU A 26 -4.43 22.19 -8.52
N ASN A 27 -4.29 23.10 -7.56
CA ASN A 27 -3.34 24.23 -7.61
C ASN A 27 -2.00 23.90 -6.94
N GLN A 28 -1.83 22.70 -6.37
CA GLN A 28 -0.56 22.29 -5.79
C GLN A 28 0.42 21.88 -6.90
N PRO A 29 1.72 22.18 -6.74
CA PRO A 29 2.72 21.70 -7.68
C PRO A 29 2.73 20.16 -7.70
N PRO A 30 3.02 19.54 -8.85
CA PRO A 30 3.15 18.10 -8.94
C PRO A 30 4.24 17.61 -7.98
N VAL A 31 3.95 16.50 -7.29
CA VAL A 31 4.94 15.85 -6.42
C VAL A 31 6.07 15.31 -7.29
N ALA A 32 7.32 15.63 -6.92
CA ALA A 32 8.47 15.12 -7.64
C ALA A 32 8.52 13.59 -7.58
N ILE A 33 8.80 12.95 -8.73
CA ILE A 33 8.79 11.48 -8.87
C ILE A 33 9.70 10.79 -7.84
N HIS A 34 10.89 11.36 -7.57
CA HIS A 34 11.81 10.82 -6.57
C HIS A 34 11.17 10.74 -5.17
N THR A 35 10.37 11.73 -4.79
CA THR A 35 9.65 11.76 -3.51
C THR A 35 8.60 10.65 -3.46
N VAL A 36 7.89 10.41 -4.57
CA VAL A 36 6.93 9.31 -4.69
C VAL A 36 7.64 7.96 -4.51
N ILE A 37 8.73 7.72 -5.26
CA ILE A 37 9.51 6.48 -5.18
C ILE A 37 10.07 6.26 -3.77
N GLN A 38 10.63 7.30 -3.14
CA GLN A 38 11.14 7.24 -1.77
C GLN A 38 10.04 6.90 -0.76
N THR A 39 8.88 7.56 -0.89
CA THR A 39 7.73 7.33 -0.01
C THR A 39 7.21 5.90 -0.17
N LEU A 40 7.04 5.42 -1.42
CA LEU A 40 6.65 4.04 -1.71
C LEU A 40 7.65 3.01 -1.14
N GLY A 41 8.95 3.31 -1.22
CA GLY A 41 10.00 2.47 -0.63
C GLY A 41 9.96 2.42 0.90
N SER A 42 9.51 3.50 1.56
CA SER A 42 9.45 3.58 3.02
C SER A 42 8.43 2.62 3.64
N PHE A 43 7.33 2.30 2.94
CA PHE A 43 6.32 1.34 3.41
C PHE A 43 6.85 -0.08 3.55
N LYS A 44 7.94 -0.43 2.84
CA LYS A 44 8.62 -1.72 3.03
C LYS A 44 9.48 -1.76 4.29
N LYS A 45 9.90 -0.58 4.79
CA LYS A 45 10.73 -0.46 6.00
C LYS A 45 9.88 -0.51 7.27
N THR A 46 8.63 -0.07 7.20
CA THR A 46 7.71 -0.12 8.35
C THR A 46 7.30 -1.56 8.65
N LYS A 47 7.85 -2.11 9.73
CA LYS A 47 7.49 -3.43 10.26
C LYS A 47 6.56 -3.26 11.46
N LYS A 48 5.27 -3.02 11.19
CA LYS A 48 4.25 -2.89 12.22
C LYS A 48 3.01 -3.66 11.82
N CYS A 49 2.43 -4.37 12.78
CA CYS A 49 1.16 -5.04 12.59
C CYS A 49 0.03 -3.99 12.52
N SER A 50 -0.77 -4.05 11.46
CA SER A 50 -1.88 -3.15 11.16
C SER A 50 -3.19 -3.62 11.77
N VAL A 51 -3.12 -4.56 12.72
CA VAL A 51 -4.28 -5.06 13.47
C VAL A 51 -4.95 -3.91 14.24
N PRO A 52 -6.28 -3.94 14.44
CA PRO A 52 -6.95 -2.99 15.32
C PRO A 52 -6.30 -2.87 16.70
N ARG A 53 -6.34 -1.67 17.29
CA ARG A 53 -5.73 -1.40 18.61
C ARG A 53 -6.25 -2.33 19.71
N THR A 54 -7.50 -2.76 19.61
CA THR A 54 -8.14 -3.69 20.55
C THR A 54 -7.45 -5.06 20.57
N LEU A 55 -6.89 -5.51 19.45
CA LEU A 55 -6.18 -6.79 19.31
C LEU A 55 -4.65 -6.63 19.29
N ALA A 56 -4.14 -5.40 19.45
CA ALA A 56 -2.71 -5.16 19.43
C ALA A 56 -1.96 -5.90 20.55
N HIS A 57 -2.64 -6.20 21.65
CA HIS A 57 -2.10 -6.95 22.78
C HIS A 57 -1.78 -8.42 22.45
N GLU A 58 -2.32 -8.96 21.35
CA GLU A 58 -2.08 -10.33 20.87
C GLU A 58 -0.93 -10.39 19.84
N CYS A 59 -0.32 -9.25 19.49
CA CYS A 59 0.72 -9.20 18.48
C CYS A 59 1.97 -9.98 18.90
N SER A 60 2.52 -10.75 17.95
CA SER A 60 3.90 -11.21 18.02
C SER A 60 4.88 -10.10 17.62
N SER A 61 6.10 -10.15 18.17
CA SER A 61 7.22 -9.32 17.73
C SER A 61 7.66 -9.62 16.29
N LYS A 62 7.31 -10.79 15.75
CA LYS A 62 7.70 -11.22 14.40
C LYS A 62 6.70 -10.76 13.35
N ILE A 63 7.03 -9.65 12.68
CA ILE A 63 6.39 -9.23 11.42
C ILE A 63 6.85 -10.12 10.28
N ILE A 64 5.91 -10.56 9.45
CA ILE A 64 6.16 -11.47 8.33
C ILE A 64 5.72 -10.84 7.00
N ASN A 65 6.01 -11.53 5.90
CA ASN A 65 5.45 -11.20 4.59
C ASN A 65 4.03 -11.75 4.52
N ALA A 66 3.09 -10.95 5.00
CA ALA A 66 1.69 -11.28 5.11
C ALA A 66 0.98 -11.25 3.75
N HIS A 67 0.04 -12.16 3.50
CA HIS A 67 -0.68 -12.25 2.22
C HIS A 67 -1.94 -11.39 2.24
N THR A 68 -2.08 -10.44 1.30
CA THR A 68 -3.36 -9.74 1.07
C THR A 68 -4.35 -10.57 0.27
N VAL A 69 -3.85 -11.54 -0.50
CA VAL A 69 -4.65 -12.52 -1.25
C VAL A 69 -4.17 -13.90 -0.84
N SER A 70 -5.10 -14.73 -0.37
CA SER A 70 -4.79 -16.06 0.16
C SER A 70 -3.99 -16.91 -0.84
N LYS A 71 -2.85 -17.42 -0.37
CA LYS A 71 -2.00 -18.32 -1.16
C LYS A 71 -2.73 -19.61 -1.53
N SER A 72 -3.35 -20.26 -0.54
CA SER A 72 -3.90 -21.61 -0.70
C SER A 72 -5.21 -21.65 -1.48
N SER A 73 -6.08 -20.67 -1.27
CA SER A 73 -7.41 -20.66 -1.88
C SER A 73 -7.51 -19.86 -3.18
N SER A 74 -6.60 -18.90 -3.40
CA SER A 74 -6.69 -17.98 -4.55
C SER A 74 -5.47 -18.06 -5.46
N LEU A 75 -4.25 -17.79 -4.95
CA LEU A 75 -3.06 -17.71 -5.81
C LEU A 75 -2.71 -19.05 -6.45
N LYS A 76 -2.84 -20.17 -5.73
CA LYS A 76 -2.62 -21.51 -6.29
C LYS A 76 -3.53 -21.82 -7.49
N ALA A 77 -4.76 -21.34 -7.48
CA ALA A 77 -5.75 -21.64 -8.54
C ALA A 77 -5.38 -21.02 -9.90
N ILE A 78 -4.59 -19.94 -9.89
CA ILE A 78 -4.14 -19.23 -11.09
C ILE A 78 -2.64 -19.38 -11.35
N ALA A 79 -1.95 -20.21 -10.56
CA ALA A 79 -0.51 -20.36 -10.65
C ALA A 79 -0.11 -21.36 -11.75
N LYS A 80 0.94 -21.02 -12.49
CA LYS A 80 1.65 -21.93 -13.39
C LYS A 80 3.03 -22.19 -12.79
N ASP A 81 3.36 -23.47 -12.55
CA ASP A 81 4.65 -23.88 -11.97
C ASP A 81 5.02 -23.13 -10.67
N GLY A 82 4.01 -22.85 -9.84
CA GLY A 82 4.20 -22.11 -8.56
C GLY A 82 4.36 -20.59 -8.71
N HIS A 83 4.14 -20.04 -9.90
CA HIS A 83 4.27 -18.61 -10.22
C HIS A 83 2.96 -18.01 -10.71
N VAL A 84 2.78 -16.72 -10.45
CA VAL A 84 1.69 -15.89 -10.98
C VAL A 84 2.26 -14.64 -11.65
N LEU A 85 1.48 -13.98 -12.49
CA LEU A 85 1.86 -12.71 -13.08
C LEU A 85 1.61 -11.55 -12.12
N LYS A 86 2.57 -10.64 -12.03
CA LYS A 86 2.51 -9.39 -11.27
C LYS A 86 2.73 -8.22 -12.21
N ILE A 87 1.98 -7.15 -11.99
CA ILE A 87 2.22 -5.86 -12.65
C ILE A 87 3.49 -5.24 -12.05
N SER A 88 4.48 -4.99 -12.91
CA SER A 88 5.68 -4.22 -12.62
C SER A 88 5.58 -2.87 -13.31
N ILE A 89 5.87 -1.80 -12.56
CA ILE A 89 5.85 -0.42 -13.06
C ILE A 89 7.23 0.17 -12.81
N ASP A 90 7.96 0.47 -13.88
CA ASP A 90 9.22 1.21 -13.83
C ASP A 90 8.94 2.69 -14.11
N ILE A 91 9.12 3.53 -13.08
CA ILE A 91 8.84 4.97 -13.11
C ILE A 91 10.18 5.71 -13.17
N LYS A 92 10.39 6.49 -14.22
CA LYS A 92 11.57 7.33 -14.43
C LYS A 92 11.14 8.78 -14.69
N SER A 93 11.98 9.72 -14.29
CA SER A 93 11.73 11.14 -14.55
C SER A 93 11.72 11.43 -16.05
N ASN A 94 10.74 12.22 -16.51
CA ASN A 94 10.61 12.68 -17.91
C ASN A 94 10.50 11.57 -18.98
N VAL A 95 10.12 10.36 -18.60
CA VAL A 95 9.87 9.24 -19.52
C VAL A 95 8.54 8.57 -19.16
N ALA A 96 7.80 8.11 -20.17
CA ALA A 96 6.58 7.34 -19.93
C ALA A 96 6.88 6.09 -19.07
N PRO A 97 6.01 5.77 -18.08
CA PRO A 97 6.22 4.61 -17.22
C PRO A 97 6.18 3.33 -18.05
N LYS A 98 7.13 2.43 -17.81
CA LYS A 98 7.13 1.11 -18.44
C LYS A 98 6.36 0.14 -17.57
N ILE A 99 5.25 -0.37 -18.10
CA ILE A 99 4.40 -1.37 -17.44
C ILE A 99 4.67 -2.73 -18.07
N ALA A 100 4.94 -3.73 -17.26
CA ALA A 100 5.16 -5.10 -17.70
C ALA A 100 4.49 -6.10 -16.77
N LEU A 101 4.09 -7.26 -17.30
CA LEU A 101 3.74 -8.41 -16.49
C LEU A 101 5.01 -9.24 -16.27
N ILE A 102 5.34 -9.48 -15.00
CA ILE A 102 6.49 -10.29 -14.61
C ILE A 102 6.02 -11.48 -13.79
N GLU A 103 6.73 -12.61 -13.90
CA GLU A 103 6.46 -13.76 -13.04
C GLU A 103 6.92 -13.49 -11.60
N THR A 104 6.16 -13.99 -10.64
CA THR A 104 6.53 -13.97 -9.23
C THR A 104 5.98 -15.20 -8.52
N GLY A 105 6.77 -15.81 -7.65
CA GLY A 105 6.35 -17.01 -6.92
C GLY A 105 5.18 -16.72 -5.98
N ILE A 106 4.27 -17.69 -5.81
CA ILE A 106 3.07 -17.56 -4.95
C ILE A 106 3.39 -17.24 -3.48
N ASN A 107 4.62 -17.50 -3.02
CA ASN A 107 5.07 -17.15 -1.67
C ASN A 107 5.40 -15.65 -1.52
N ASN A 108 5.63 -14.93 -2.63
CA ASN A 108 5.95 -13.51 -2.64
C ASN A 108 4.82 -12.66 -3.24
N ALA A 109 4.00 -13.26 -4.11
CA ALA A 109 2.84 -12.62 -4.70
C ALA A 109 1.88 -12.10 -3.62
N SER A 110 1.39 -10.88 -3.80
CA SER A 110 0.41 -10.27 -2.89
C SER A 110 0.87 -10.17 -1.44
N THR A 111 2.18 -10.11 -1.18
CA THR A 111 2.72 -10.02 0.19
C THR A 111 3.13 -8.60 0.61
N PHE A 112 3.04 -8.31 1.91
CA PHE A 112 3.46 -7.04 2.52
C PHE A 112 3.83 -7.20 4.00
N SER A 113 4.57 -6.25 4.59
CA SER A 113 5.07 -6.31 5.97
C SER A 113 4.11 -5.71 7.01
N GLY A 114 2.80 -5.86 6.79
CA GLY A 114 1.77 -5.20 7.60
C GLY A 114 1.08 -6.07 8.65
N PHE A 115 1.37 -7.37 8.73
CA PHE A 115 0.85 -8.24 9.79
C PHE A 115 1.94 -9.09 10.45
N CYS A 116 1.72 -9.45 11.71
CA CYS A 116 2.56 -10.39 12.43
C CYS A 116 2.09 -11.83 12.19
N SER A 117 2.93 -12.81 12.53
CA SER A 117 2.62 -14.24 12.36
C SER A 117 1.35 -14.74 13.07
N VAL A 118 0.83 -13.99 14.05
CA VAL A 118 -0.44 -14.28 14.72
C VAL A 118 -1.64 -13.79 13.91
N HIS A 119 -1.50 -12.65 13.21
CA HIS A 119 -2.60 -11.92 12.56
C HIS A 119 -2.66 -12.08 11.03
N ASP A 120 -1.81 -12.93 10.45
CA ASP A 120 -1.79 -13.26 9.02
C ASP A 120 -2.33 -14.67 8.73
N LYS A 121 -3.01 -15.29 9.71
CA LYS A 121 -3.57 -16.63 9.58
C LYS A 121 -4.94 -16.64 8.94
#